data_AF-A0A969FAR5-F1
#
_entry.id   AF-A0A969FAR5-F1
#
_cell.length_a   1.000
_cell.length_b   1.000
_cell.length_c   1.000
_cell.angle_alpha   90.00
_cell.angle_beta   90.00
_cell.angle_gamma   90.00
#
_symmetry.space_group_name_H-M   'P 1'
#
loop_
_entity.id
_entity.type
_entity.pdbx_description
1 polymer ?
#
loop_
_entity_poly.entity_id
_entity_poly.type
_entity_poly.pdbx_seq_one_letter_code
_entity_poly.pdbx_strand_id
1 'polypeptide(L)'
;PTHTPSPTSTPSPTPDPGPEHIEIGHSVNSTPLTAIRFGYGPHVIVFIGGLHAGFAPSTVQLAQDTAEYFTTNLTTIPAHVTVYVIPNANPDSPRSPGNLAGASMPTAWI
;
A
#
# COMPACT_ATOMS: atom_id res chain seq x y z
N PRO A 1 40.38 -44.04 8.97
CA PRO A 1 39.66 -42.80 9.31
C PRO A 1 39.14 -42.11 8.05
N THR A 2 37.85 -42.25 7.77
CA THR A 2 37.20 -41.61 6.62
C THR A 2 36.58 -40.31 7.09
N HIS A 3 37.10 -39.17 6.61
CA HIS A 3 36.53 -37.86 6.90
C HIS A 3 35.36 -37.62 5.94
N THR A 4 34.13 -37.66 6.45
CA THR A 4 32.95 -37.23 5.71
C THR A 4 33.00 -35.72 5.51
N PRO A 5 32.91 -35.19 4.26
CA PRO A 5 32.83 -33.75 4.05
C PRO A 5 31.52 -33.22 4.65
N SER A 6 31.62 -32.17 5.47
CA SER A 6 30.48 -31.47 6.03
C SER A 6 29.71 -30.76 4.90
N PRO A 7 28.36 -30.80 4.87
CA PRO A 7 27.60 -30.06 3.88
C PRO A 7 27.88 -28.56 4.02
N THR A 8 28.26 -27.92 2.91
CA THR A 8 28.37 -26.46 2.82
C THR A 8 26.97 -25.87 2.81
N SER A 9 26.60 -25.15 3.87
CA SER A 9 25.36 -24.39 3.93
C SER A 9 25.42 -23.21 2.95
N THR A 10 24.60 -23.24 1.90
CA THR A 10 24.37 -22.08 1.01
C THR A 10 23.67 -20.97 1.82
N PRO A 11 24.14 -19.72 1.79
CA PRO A 11 23.42 -18.63 2.46
C PRO A 11 22.05 -18.43 1.81
N SER A 12 21.00 -18.43 2.64
CA SER A 12 19.66 -17.99 2.20
C SER A 12 19.73 -16.50 1.87
N PRO A 13 19.10 -16.03 0.77
CA PRO A 13 19.01 -14.60 0.51
C PRO A 13 18.32 -13.92 1.70
N THR A 14 18.91 -12.83 2.20
CA THR A 14 18.24 -11.95 3.16
C THR A 14 16.98 -11.40 2.47
N PRO A 15 15.79 -11.51 3.08
CA PRO A 15 14.56 -10.97 2.51
C PRO A 15 14.72 -9.48 2.23
N ASP A 16 14.44 -9.03 1.00
CA ASP A 16 14.42 -7.61 0.64
C ASP A 16 13.27 -6.92 1.39
N PRO A 17 13.54 -5.96 2.29
CA PRO A 17 12.51 -5.23 3.01
C PRO A 17 11.57 -4.39 2.13
N GLY A 18 11.81 -4.27 0.83
CA GLY A 18 10.88 -3.65 -0.13
C GLY A 18 11.49 -2.46 -0.87
N PRO A 19 10.71 -1.81 -1.76
CA PRO A 19 9.26 -1.93 -1.94
C PRO A 19 8.83 -3.23 -2.61
N GLU A 20 7.81 -3.89 -2.04
CA GLU A 20 7.10 -4.99 -2.73
C GLU A 20 5.68 -4.57 -3.10
N HIS A 21 5.30 -4.73 -4.37
CA HIS A 21 3.94 -4.48 -4.84
C HIS A 21 3.11 -5.76 -4.73
N ILE A 22 1.96 -5.66 -4.08
CA ILE A 22 1.07 -6.77 -3.78
C ILE A 22 -0.31 -6.39 -4.31
N GLU A 23 -0.87 -7.23 -5.18
CA GLU A 23 -2.28 -7.12 -5.53
C GLU A 23 -3.12 -7.68 -4.38
N ILE A 24 -4.06 -6.88 -3.89
CA ILE A 24 -4.91 -7.22 -2.74
C ILE A 24 -6.36 -7.50 -3.13
N GLY A 25 -6.69 -7.35 -4.41
CA GLY A 25 -8.02 -7.61 -4.95
C GLY A 25 -8.33 -6.75 -6.16
N HIS A 26 -9.60 -6.71 -6.52
CA HIS A 26 -10.13 -5.93 -7.63
C HIS A 26 -11.32 -5.08 -7.18
N SER A 27 -11.51 -3.94 -7.82
CA SER A 27 -12.69 -3.09 -7.67
C SER A 27 -13.92 -3.68 -8.37
N VAL A 28 -15.07 -2.99 -8.29
CA VAL A 28 -16.32 -3.43 -8.94
C VAL A 28 -16.16 -3.49 -10.47
N ASN A 29 -15.43 -2.53 -11.06
CA ASN A 29 -15.12 -2.53 -12.48
C ASN A 29 -13.88 -3.39 -12.82
N SER A 30 -13.46 -4.27 -11.92
CA SER A 30 -12.30 -5.16 -12.11
C SER A 30 -10.96 -4.42 -12.28
N THR A 31 -10.83 -3.24 -11.68
CA THR A 31 -9.54 -2.53 -11.61
C THR A 31 -8.71 -3.12 -10.46
N PRO A 32 -7.44 -3.50 -10.67
CA PRO A 32 -6.60 -4.03 -9.60
C PRO A 32 -6.41 -3.03 -8.45
N LEU A 33 -6.53 -3.52 -7.22
CA LEU A 33 -6.17 -2.82 -5.99
C LEU A 33 -4.77 -3.27 -5.57
N THR A 34 -3.86 -2.33 -5.38
CA THR A 34 -2.47 -2.62 -5.03
C THR A 34 -2.09 -2.03 -3.68
N ALA A 35 -1.26 -2.77 -2.96
CA ALA A 35 -0.55 -2.32 -1.77
C ALA A 35 0.95 -2.36 -2.02
N ILE A 36 1.70 -1.45 -1.40
CA ILE A 36 3.16 -1.44 -1.41
C ILE A 36 3.62 -1.74 0.02
N ARG A 37 4.34 -2.85 0.22
CA ARG A 37 4.87 -3.25 1.52
C ARG A 37 6.31 -2.78 1.70
N PHE A 38 6.61 -2.35 2.91
CA PHE A 38 7.94 -2.06 3.42
C PHE A 38 8.14 -2.71 4.79
N GLY A 39 9.26 -3.40 4.98
CA GLY A 39 9.62 -4.10 6.21
C GLY A 39 8.91 -5.45 6.42
N TYR A 40 9.39 -6.20 7.41
CA TYR A 40 8.85 -7.49 7.87
C TYR A 40 8.64 -7.53 9.39
N GLY A 41 8.53 -6.36 10.01
CA GLY A 41 8.33 -6.26 11.44
C GLY A 41 6.94 -6.71 11.88
N PRO A 42 6.78 -7.20 13.13
CA PRO A 42 5.50 -7.69 13.61
C PRO A 42 4.43 -6.60 13.81
N HIS A 43 4.80 -5.31 13.87
CA HIS A 43 3.85 -4.21 14.05
C HIS A 43 3.43 -3.64 12.70
N VAL A 44 2.17 -3.83 12.32
CA VAL A 44 1.67 -3.42 11.01
C VAL A 44 1.01 -2.03 11.06
N ILE A 45 1.43 -1.15 10.17
CA ILE A 45 0.81 0.16 9.92
C ILE A 45 0.35 0.22 8.47
N VAL A 46 -0.88 0.70 8.23
CA VAL A 46 -1.45 0.79 6.88
C VAL A 46 -1.86 2.23 6.59
N PHE A 47 -1.31 2.79 5.51
CA PHE A 47 -1.74 4.06 4.93
C PHE A 47 -2.68 3.77 3.75
N ILE A 48 -3.85 4.39 3.74
CA ILE A 48 -4.87 4.17 2.71
C ILE A 48 -5.27 5.51 2.11
N GLY A 49 -4.98 5.70 0.82
CA GLY A 49 -5.42 6.83 0.01
C GLY A 49 -6.69 6.50 -0.80
N GLY A 50 -7.41 7.54 -1.20
CA GLY A 50 -8.50 7.41 -2.17
C GLY A 50 -9.71 6.60 -1.71
N LEU A 51 -9.98 6.51 -0.40
CA LEU A 51 -11.11 5.75 0.12
C LEU A 51 -12.46 6.33 -0.34
N HIS A 52 -12.56 7.66 -0.45
CA HIS A 52 -13.77 8.34 -0.89
C HIS A 52 -13.73 8.63 -2.41
N ALA A 53 -14.82 8.28 -3.10
CA ALA A 53 -14.99 8.46 -4.54
C ALA A 53 -14.78 9.92 -5.00
N GLY A 54 -13.87 10.21 -5.95
CA GLY A 54 -13.73 11.53 -6.59
C GLY A 54 -13.32 12.72 -5.70
N PHE A 55 -13.43 12.61 -4.38
CA PHE A 55 -13.31 13.71 -3.41
C PHE A 55 -12.02 13.73 -2.61
N ALA A 56 -11.15 12.74 -2.78
CA ALA A 56 -9.88 12.69 -2.05
C ALA A 56 -8.63 12.52 -2.95
N PRO A 57 -8.51 13.24 -4.09
CA PRO A 57 -7.32 13.14 -4.94
C PRO A 57 -6.04 13.55 -4.20
N SER A 58 -6.15 14.45 -3.22
CA SER A 58 -5.05 14.82 -2.33
C SER A 58 -4.56 13.64 -1.49
N THR A 59 -5.44 12.74 -1.06
CA THR A 59 -5.05 11.55 -0.28
C THR A 59 -4.44 10.46 -1.15
N VAL A 60 -4.85 10.36 -2.42
CA VAL A 60 -4.19 9.48 -3.40
C VAL A 60 -2.76 9.98 -3.64
N GLN A 61 -2.59 11.28 -3.91
CA GLN A 61 -1.28 11.88 -4.07
C GLN A 61 -0.42 11.71 -2.80
N LEU A 62 -0.97 12.00 -1.63
CA LEU A 62 -0.25 11.84 -0.36
C LEU A 62 0.21 10.40 -0.13
N ALA A 63 -0.62 9.41 -0.46
CA ALA A 63 -0.25 8.01 -0.35
C ALA A 63 0.85 7.63 -1.36
N GLN A 64 0.80 8.15 -2.59
CA GLN A 64 1.87 7.98 -3.59
C GLN A 64 3.18 8.60 -3.11
N ASP A 65 3.15 9.85 -2.64
CA ASP A 65 4.33 10.55 -2.10
C ASP A 65 4.91 9.81 -0.88
N THR A 66 4.05 9.24 -0.04
CA THR A 66 4.46 8.41 1.11
C THR A 66 5.18 7.14 0.67
N ALA A 67 4.67 6.45 -0.36
CA ALA A 67 5.33 5.26 -0.90
C ALA A 67 6.69 5.60 -1.55
N GLU A 68 6.78 6.72 -2.27
CA GLU A 68 8.03 7.22 -2.86
C GLU A 68 9.04 7.58 -1.77
N TYR A 69 8.59 8.24 -0.71
CA TYR A 69 9.43 8.57 0.44
C TYR A 69 10.03 7.32 1.08
N PHE A 70 9.23 6.29 1.37
CA PHE A 70 9.75 5.06 1.98
C PHE A 70 10.62 4.24 1.03
N THR A 71 10.35 4.28 -0.28
CA THR A 71 11.22 3.66 -1.29
C THR A 71 12.62 4.28 -1.27
N THR A 72 12.72 5.59 -1.10
CA THR A 72 14.00 6.32 -1.06
C THR A 72 14.62 6.40 0.34
N ASN A 73 13.85 6.16 1.40
CA ASN A 73 14.27 6.32 2.80
C ASN A 73 13.88 5.11 3.67
N LEU A 74 14.14 3.90 3.20
CA LEU A 74 13.67 2.66 3.86
C LEU A 74 14.14 2.52 5.32
N THR A 75 15.30 3.10 5.65
CA THR A 75 15.87 3.11 7.01
C THR A 75 15.04 3.91 8.03
N THR A 76 14.09 4.73 7.57
CA THR A 76 13.16 5.46 8.45
C THR A 76 12.10 4.56 9.07
N ILE A 77 11.85 3.37 8.49
CA ILE A 77 10.94 2.38 9.02
C ILE A 77 11.69 1.54 10.07
N PRO A 78 11.28 1.55 11.34
CA PRO A 78 11.90 0.72 12.37
C PRO A 78 11.81 -0.77 12.00
N ALA A 79 12.85 -1.55 12.33
CA ALA A 79 12.90 -2.97 11.98
C ALA A 79 11.73 -3.82 12.53
N HIS A 80 11.05 -3.35 13.58
CA HIS A 80 9.88 -4.01 14.17
C HIS A 80 8.55 -3.58 13.55
N VAL A 81 8.57 -2.71 12.54
CA VAL A 81 7.39 -2.21 11.83
C VAL A 81 7.35 -2.78 10.40
N THR A 82 6.14 -3.10 9.94
CA THR A 82 5.81 -3.26 8.53
C THR A 82 4.82 -2.18 8.14
N VAL A 83 5.12 -1.46 7.05
CA VAL A 83 4.22 -0.46 6.47
C VAL A 83 3.61 -1.01 5.21
N TYR A 84 2.29 -0.87 5.08
CA TYR A 84 1.59 -1.02 3.80
C TYR A 84 1.05 0.34 3.35
N VAL A 85 1.22 0.65 2.08
CA VAL A 85 0.61 1.82 1.44
C VAL A 85 -0.33 1.35 0.35
N ILE A 86 -1.61 1.66 0.47
CA ILE A 86 -2.63 1.45 -0.56
C ILE A 86 -2.90 2.81 -1.21
N PRO A 87 -2.36 3.10 -2.40
CA PRO A 87 -2.43 4.45 -2.98
C PRO A 87 -3.86 4.89 -3.30
N ASN A 88 -4.68 3.97 -3.81
CA ASN A 88 -6.06 4.26 -4.17
C ASN A 88 -6.97 3.05 -3.90
N ALA A 89 -7.76 3.15 -2.83
CA ALA A 89 -8.72 2.12 -2.44
C ALA A 89 -10.03 2.15 -3.24
N ASN A 90 -10.27 3.17 -4.07
CA ASN A 90 -11.47 3.30 -4.89
C ASN A 90 -11.13 3.80 -6.32
N PRO A 91 -10.48 2.96 -7.13
CA PRO A 91 -10.00 3.34 -8.46
C PRO A 91 -11.11 3.55 -9.49
N ASP A 92 -12.32 3.05 -9.24
CA ASP A 92 -13.45 3.18 -10.17
C ASP A 92 -14.05 4.58 -10.19
N SER A 93 -13.72 5.40 -9.19
CA SER A 93 -14.33 6.70 -9.02
C SER A 93 -13.71 7.73 -9.97
N PRO A 94 -14.52 8.44 -10.78
CA PRO A 94 -14.01 9.50 -11.64
C PRO A 94 -13.38 10.63 -10.81
N ARG A 95 -12.27 11.19 -11.29
CA ARG A 95 -11.60 12.34 -10.66
C ARG A 95 -12.55 13.55 -10.66
N SER A 96 -13.18 13.85 -9.53
CA SER A 96 -14.17 14.92 -9.38
C SER A 96 -13.92 15.79 -8.13
N PRO A 97 -12.77 16.47 -8.03
CA PRO A 97 -12.48 17.33 -6.89
C PRO A 97 -13.58 18.41 -6.77
N GLY A 98 -14.23 18.49 -5.60
CA GLY A 98 -15.20 19.56 -5.28
C GLY A 98 -16.65 19.34 -5.70
N ASN A 99 -17.02 18.20 -6.31
CA ASN A 99 -18.41 17.92 -6.68
C ASN A 99 -19.25 17.37 -5.51
N LEU A 100 -19.69 18.21 -4.56
CA LEU A 100 -20.43 17.83 -3.33
C LEU A 100 -21.76 17.05 -3.50
N ALA A 101 -22.08 16.48 -4.67
CA ALA A 101 -23.30 15.71 -4.91
C ALA A 101 -23.44 14.43 -4.05
N GLY A 102 -22.37 13.99 -3.36
CA GLY A 102 -22.46 12.97 -2.31
C GLY A 102 -22.84 13.51 -0.92
N ALA A 103 -22.83 14.83 -0.71
CA ALA A 103 -23.26 15.53 0.50
C ALA A 103 -24.67 16.14 0.38
N SER A 104 -25.33 16.00 -0.77
CA SER A 104 -26.73 16.36 -0.92
C SER A 104 -27.62 15.19 -0.50
N MET A 105 -28.15 15.26 0.72
CA MET A 105 -29.47 14.70 0.99
C MET A 105 -30.42 15.25 -0.10
N PRO A 106 -31.21 14.42 -0.79
CA PRO A 106 -32.16 14.97 -1.75
C PRO A 106 -33.20 15.81 -1.00
N THR A 107 -33.24 17.11 -1.24
CA THR A 107 -34.27 18.05 -0.78
C THR A 107 -35.59 17.84 -1.56
N ALA A 108 -36.07 16.60 -1.62
CA ALA A 108 -37.27 16.26 -2.36
C ALA A 108 -38.20 15.36 -1.53
N TRP A 109 -38.52 15.78 -0.31
CA TRP A 109 -39.73 15.40 0.45
C TRP A 109 -40.00 16.43 1.56
N ILE A 110 -40.44 17.63 1.20
CA ILE A 110 -41.31 18.49 2.04
C ILE A 110 -42.25 19.23 1.10
#